data_AF-A0A9P9P1V2-F1
#
_entry.id   AF-A0A9P9P1V2-F1
#
_cell.length_a   1.000
_cell.length_b   1.000
_cell.length_c   1.000
_cell.angle_alpha   90.00
_cell.angle_beta   90.00
_cell.angle_gamma   90.00
#
_symmetry.space_group_name_H-M   'P 1'
#
loop_
_entity.id
_entity.type
_entity.pdbx_description
1 polymer ?
#
loop_
_entity_poly.entity_id
_entity_poly.type
_entity_poly.pdbx_seq_one_letter_code
_entity_poly.pdbx_strand_id
1 'polypeptide(L)'
;MFWRHAITFILFASTAQADKMLRFSCSQLVTQRLDPVVQPGKSPSQHVHQIVGGDAFNVTMDPKTLDIPAEASCTTCTFTEDLSNYWTPALFFRARNGTFKRVPQIANQGFNGANGGMTVYYTTPEDTSVNITAFAPGFRMVVGDATKRKQSYDGAMNSYRCYTGKNFEPNPFGVSDNDTAYLPKQHCAGGVRVAVFFPTCWDGKNLDSANHKSHVAFGYNGCPSSHPVRLPQVFLETVWDTGIFPQSEWPEDGSQPFVWAQGDGTGYGHHADYVFGWQGDSLQRAMDARCDFMGCKELKTQTFGTGNKCVQEQIAKDPLDGWLESLPGNLTVTYG
;
A
#
# COMPACT_ATOMS: atom_id res chain seq x y z
N MET A 1 30.53 -16.46 -62.15
CA MET A 1 30.19 -15.36 -61.21
C MET A 1 28.73 -15.50 -60.82
N PHE A 2 28.45 -16.09 -59.66
CA PHE A 2 27.12 -16.10 -59.04
C PHE A 2 27.30 -15.54 -57.63
N TRP A 3 26.85 -14.31 -57.40
CA TRP A 3 26.88 -13.70 -56.07
C TRP A 3 25.60 -14.07 -55.32
N ARG A 4 25.76 -14.87 -54.27
CA ARG A 4 24.75 -15.09 -53.23
C ARG A 4 24.78 -13.88 -52.30
N HIS A 5 23.71 -13.10 -52.23
CA HIS A 5 23.51 -12.15 -51.15
C HIS A 5 22.86 -12.88 -49.97
N ALA A 6 23.66 -13.11 -48.93
CA ALA A 6 23.16 -13.52 -47.64
C ALA A 6 22.44 -12.32 -46.99
N ILE A 7 21.15 -12.48 -46.71
CA ILE A 7 20.39 -11.53 -45.90
C ILE A 7 20.68 -11.89 -44.44
N THR A 8 21.52 -11.10 -43.79
CA THR A 8 21.76 -11.19 -42.35
C THR A 8 20.57 -10.54 -41.64
N PHE A 9 19.68 -11.35 -41.07
CA PHE A 9 18.69 -10.87 -40.11
C PHE A 9 19.43 -10.50 -38.81
N ILE A 10 19.64 -9.21 -38.58
CA ILE A 10 20.04 -8.70 -37.27
C ILE A 10 18.76 -8.70 -36.42
N LEU A 11 18.63 -9.69 -35.54
CA LEU A 11 17.70 -9.64 -34.43
C LEU A 11 18.15 -8.51 -33.50
N PHE A 12 17.48 -7.37 -33.57
CA PHE A 12 17.48 -6.42 -32.45
C PHE A 12 16.73 -7.08 -31.30
N ALA A 13 17.47 -7.68 -30.37
CA ALA A 13 16.94 -7.97 -29.05
C ALA A 13 16.72 -6.61 -28.37
N SER A 14 15.49 -6.12 -28.37
CA SER A 14 15.06 -5.07 -27.46
C SER A 14 15.14 -5.65 -26.04
N THR A 15 16.23 -5.38 -25.33
CA THR A 15 16.25 -5.55 -23.88
C THR A 15 15.42 -4.43 -23.30
N ALA A 16 14.10 -4.60 -23.24
CA ALA A 16 13.26 -3.76 -22.39
C ALA A 16 13.73 -4.01 -20.96
N GLN A 17 14.45 -3.06 -20.39
CA GLN A 17 15.08 -3.19 -19.09
C GLN A 17 14.09 -2.68 -18.05
N ALA A 18 13.20 -3.55 -17.58
CA ALA A 18 12.11 -3.25 -16.66
C ALA A 18 12.52 -2.30 -15.50
N ASP A 19 11.57 -1.44 -15.09
CA ASP A 19 11.69 -0.55 -13.93
C ASP A 19 12.34 -1.28 -12.74
N LYS A 20 13.34 -0.63 -12.13
CA LYS A 20 13.97 -1.14 -10.90
C LYS A 20 13.12 -0.77 -9.71
N MET A 21 12.82 -1.77 -8.87
CA MET A 21 11.97 -1.59 -7.72
C MET A 21 12.49 -2.36 -6.51
N LEU A 22 12.46 -1.74 -5.33
CA LEU A 22 12.34 -2.54 -4.12
C LEU A 22 10.93 -3.12 -4.09
N ARG A 23 10.82 -4.42 -3.82
CA ARG A 23 9.55 -5.12 -3.61
C ARG A 23 9.72 -6.07 -2.43
N PHE A 24 9.09 -5.76 -1.31
CA PHE A 24 9.27 -6.50 -0.06
C PHE A 24 7.99 -6.58 0.75
N SER A 25 7.92 -7.59 1.63
CA SER A 25 6.78 -7.75 2.53
C SER A 25 7.03 -7.03 3.85
N CYS A 26 5.98 -6.39 4.34
CA CYS A 26 5.83 -5.95 5.72
C CYS A 26 4.60 -6.63 6.33
N SER A 27 4.80 -7.46 7.35
CA SER A 27 3.69 -8.18 8.02
C SER A 27 2.82 -7.23 8.84
N GLN A 28 1.65 -7.70 9.28
CA GLN A 28 0.74 -6.89 10.09
C GLN A 28 1.38 -6.53 11.44
N LEU A 29 1.56 -5.23 11.71
CA LEU A 29 2.01 -4.74 13.01
C LEU A 29 0.84 -4.73 13.99
N VAL A 30 -0.25 -4.06 13.59
CA VAL A 30 -1.47 -3.89 14.38
C VAL A 30 -2.62 -3.44 13.47
N THR A 31 -3.84 -3.85 13.79
CA THR A 31 -5.05 -3.25 13.22
C THR A 31 -5.75 -2.48 14.33
N GLN A 32 -5.89 -1.16 14.19
CA GLN A 32 -6.50 -0.31 15.22
C GLN A 32 -7.04 1.00 14.64
N ARG A 33 -7.87 1.68 15.42
CA ARG A 33 -8.47 2.97 15.06
C ARG A 33 -7.62 4.13 15.53
N LEU A 34 -6.48 4.30 14.84
CA LEU A 34 -5.58 5.45 14.98
C LEU A 34 -5.21 6.00 13.61
N ASP A 35 -4.95 7.30 13.55
CA ASP A 35 -4.53 8.01 12.36
C ASP A 35 -3.69 9.24 12.77
N PRO A 36 -2.40 9.07 13.04
CA PRO A 36 -1.56 10.14 13.56
C PRO A 36 -1.24 11.23 12.53
N VAL A 37 -1.49 10.99 11.23
CA VAL A 37 -1.29 12.01 10.20
C VAL A 37 -2.52 12.90 10.11
N VAL A 38 -3.71 12.32 9.94
CA VAL A 38 -4.94 13.11 9.75
C VAL A 38 -5.57 13.53 11.08
N GLN A 39 -5.42 12.75 12.14
CA GLN A 39 -5.98 13.01 13.48
C GLN A 39 -4.95 12.85 14.61
N PRO A 40 -3.83 13.60 14.57
CA PRO A 40 -2.78 13.50 15.58
C PRO A 40 -3.33 13.71 16.99
N GLY A 41 -2.96 12.82 17.91
CA GLY A 41 -3.37 12.89 19.32
C GLY A 41 -4.77 12.32 19.61
N LYS A 42 -5.49 11.84 18.59
CA LYS A 42 -6.85 11.31 18.75
C LYS A 42 -6.85 9.78 18.86
N SER A 43 -7.28 9.27 20.01
CA SER A 43 -7.51 7.84 20.26
C SER A 43 -8.88 7.62 20.90
N PRO A 44 -9.83 6.93 20.24
CA PRO A 44 -9.75 6.41 18.88
C PRO A 44 -9.96 7.49 17.79
N SER A 45 -9.34 7.30 16.62
CA SER A 45 -9.62 8.06 15.39
C SER A 45 -10.98 7.69 14.76
N GLN A 46 -11.30 8.22 13.58
CA GLN A 46 -12.58 8.01 12.90
C GLN A 46 -12.83 6.54 12.53
N HIS A 47 -11.88 5.89 11.85
CA HIS A 47 -12.03 4.53 11.32
C HIS A 47 -10.78 3.68 11.53
N VAL A 48 -10.98 2.36 11.39
CA VAL A 48 -9.93 1.37 11.61
C VAL A 48 -8.95 1.33 10.44
N HIS A 49 -7.67 1.32 10.76
CA HIS A 49 -6.59 1.08 9.82
C HIS A 49 -5.93 -0.28 10.09
N GLN A 50 -5.34 -0.85 9.04
CA GLN A 50 -4.27 -1.84 9.16
C GLN A 50 -2.92 -1.15 9.01
N ILE A 51 -2.01 -1.42 9.94
CA ILE A 51 -0.71 -0.75 10.02
C ILE A 51 0.40 -1.80 9.86
N VAL A 52 1.42 -1.45 9.09
CA VAL A 52 2.67 -2.22 8.93
C VAL A 52 3.89 -1.30 9.13
N GLY A 53 5.07 -1.90 9.32
CA GLY A 53 6.33 -1.17 9.47
C GLY A 53 6.92 -1.23 10.88
N GLY A 54 7.57 -0.13 11.30
CA GLY A 54 8.23 -0.01 12.60
C GLY A 54 7.26 0.04 13.80
N ASP A 55 7.69 -0.45 14.96
CA ASP A 55 6.91 -0.44 16.22
C ASP A 55 6.92 0.92 16.96
N ALA A 56 7.41 1.99 16.34
CA ALA A 56 7.27 3.36 16.83
C ALA A 56 5.90 3.99 16.50
N PHE A 57 5.01 3.29 15.80
CA PHE A 57 3.68 3.78 15.48
C PHE A 57 2.90 4.13 16.76
N ASN A 58 2.37 5.35 16.84
CA ASN A 58 1.68 5.85 18.02
C ASN A 58 0.63 6.91 17.64
N VAL A 59 -0.14 7.40 18.61
CA VAL A 59 -1.31 8.28 18.43
C VAL A 59 -0.97 9.65 17.81
N THR A 60 0.26 10.15 17.94
CA THR A 60 0.62 11.52 17.52
C THR A 60 1.66 11.60 16.40
N MET A 61 2.76 10.84 16.48
CA MET A 61 3.88 10.86 15.50
C MET A 61 4.30 12.26 15.03
N ASP A 62 4.48 13.21 15.96
CA ASP A 62 4.92 14.58 15.67
C ASP A 62 6.40 14.59 15.22
N PRO A 63 6.71 15.04 13.99
CA PRO A 63 8.07 14.96 13.44
C PRO A 63 9.06 15.87 14.17
N LYS A 64 8.58 16.80 15.02
CA LYS A 64 9.44 17.68 15.83
C LYS A 64 9.97 17.01 17.09
N THR A 65 9.31 15.94 17.54
CA THR A 65 9.61 15.29 18.82
C THR A 65 9.90 13.80 18.69
N LEU A 66 9.48 13.17 17.59
CA LEU A 66 9.70 11.76 17.33
C LEU A 66 10.69 11.55 16.19
N ASP A 67 11.81 10.88 16.51
CA ASP A 67 12.71 10.28 15.53
C ASP A 67 12.36 8.79 15.39
N ILE A 68 11.59 8.45 14.34
CA ILE A 68 11.06 7.10 14.12
C ILE A 68 12.17 6.03 14.06
N PRO A 69 13.24 6.22 13.25
CA PRO A 69 14.38 5.32 13.25
C PRO A 69 15.02 5.05 14.62
N ALA A 70 15.03 6.05 15.52
CA ALA A 70 15.65 5.94 16.83
C ALA A 70 14.72 5.33 17.88
N GLU A 71 13.40 5.51 17.73
CA GLU A 71 12.39 4.99 18.65
C GLU A 71 12.03 3.52 18.38
N ALA A 72 11.98 3.12 17.11
CA ALA A 72 11.55 1.77 16.77
C ALA A 72 12.61 0.72 17.15
N SER A 73 12.16 -0.34 17.82
CA SER A 73 12.97 -1.48 18.23
C SER A 73 12.92 -2.64 17.23
N CYS A 74 11.87 -2.69 16.41
CA CYS A 74 11.68 -3.67 15.35
C CYS A 74 10.90 -3.10 14.16
N THR A 75 10.89 -3.84 13.05
CA THR A 75 10.01 -3.58 11.90
C THR A 75 9.39 -4.87 11.41
N THR A 76 8.16 -4.80 10.91
CA THR A 76 7.51 -5.94 10.23
C THR A 76 8.05 -6.18 8.82
N CYS A 77 8.85 -5.26 8.29
CA CYS A 77 9.37 -5.26 6.93
C CYS A 77 10.60 -6.16 6.75
N THR A 78 10.77 -6.69 5.53
CA THR A 78 11.92 -7.54 5.18
C THR A 78 13.24 -6.77 5.27
N PHE A 79 13.27 -5.51 4.85
CA PHE A 79 14.44 -4.64 5.03
C PHE A 79 14.44 -4.06 6.44
N THR A 80 15.46 -4.37 7.24
CA THR A 80 15.50 -3.99 8.67
C THR A 80 15.78 -2.51 8.88
N GLU A 81 16.29 -1.82 7.86
CA GLU A 81 16.54 -0.39 7.88
C GLU A 81 15.28 0.43 7.54
N ASP A 82 14.19 -0.21 7.12
CA ASP A 82 12.89 0.45 6.94
C ASP A 82 12.05 0.36 8.21
N LEU A 83 12.05 1.44 8.98
CA LEU A 83 11.20 1.62 10.16
C LEU A 83 10.02 2.58 9.87
N SER A 84 9.77 2.89 8.60
CA SER A 84 8.62 3.68 8.17
C SER A 84 7.31 3.02 8.62
N ASN A 85 6.23 3.80 8.70
CA ASN A 85 4.89 3.25 8.87
C ASN A 85 4.05 3.51 7.63
N TYR A 86 3.28 2.48 7.26
CA TYR A 86 2.34 2.49 6.14
C TYR A 86 1.01 1.97 6.65
N TRP A 87 -0.09 2.65 6.32
CA TRP A 87 -1.41 2.18 6.70
C TRP A 87 -2.47 2.47 5.65
N THR A 88 -3.48 1.61 5.64
CA THR A 88 -4.68 1.73 4.80
C THR A 88 -5.92 1.35 5.61
N PRO A 89 -7.13 1.77 5.22
CA PRO A 89 -8.35 1.36 5.90
C PRO A 89 -8.51 -0.15 5.93
N ALA A 90 -9.03 -0.68 7.05
CA ALA A 90 -9.39 -2.08 7.12
C ALA A 90 -10.61 -2.38 6.24
N LEU A 91 -10.64 -3.58 5.64
CA LEU A 91 -11.80 -4.06 4.89
C LEU A 91 -12.72 -4.88 5.79
N PHE A 92 -14.03 -4.72 5.63
CA PHE A 92 -15.06 -5.48 6.33
C PHE A 92 -15.98 -6.16 5.32
N PHE A 93 -16.39 -7.39 5.62
CA PHE A 93 -17.51 -8.08 4.99
C PHE A 93 -18.79 -7.72 5.72
N ARG A 94 -19.82 -7.26 5.01
CA ARG A 94 -21.17 -7.03 5.52
C ARG A 94 -22.04 -8.22 5.12
N ALA A 95 -22.36 -9.07 6.09
CA ALA A 95 -23.25 -10.21 5.87
C ALA A 95 -24.67 -9.74 5.58
N ARG A 96 -25.45 -10.61 4.93
CA ARG A 96 -26.86 -10.38 4.62
C ARG A 96 -27.72 -10.05 5.85
N ASN A 97 -27.37 -10.54 7.03
CA ASN A 97 -28.06 -10.21 8.29
C ASN A 97 -27.72 -8.79 8.82
N GLY A 98 -26.88 -8.04 8.12
CA GLY A 98 -26.47 -6.68 8.47
C GLY A 98 -25.22 -6.57 9.35
N THR A 99 -24.72 -7.69 9.89
CA THR A 99 -23.51 -7.70 10.73
C THR A 99 -22.22 -7.63 9.90
N PHE A 100 -21.14 -7.19 10.53
CA PHE A 100 -19.84 -6.96 9.91
C PHE A 100 -18.78 -7.91 10.46
N LYS A 101 -17.89 -8.39 9.59
CA LYS A 101 -16.70 -9.14 9.96
C LYS A 101 -15.49 -8.49 9.31
N ARG A 102 -14.43 -8.23 10.08
CA ARG A 102 -13.17 -7.77 9.48
C ARG A 102 -12.63 -8.84 8.53
N VAL A 103 -12.23 -8.42 7.33
CA VAL A 103 -11.56 -9.29 6.35
C VAL A 103 -10.08 -9.37 6.71
N PRO A 104 -9.50 -10.56 6.93
CA PRO A 104 -8.07 -10.71 7.16
C PRO A 104 -7.24 -10.35 5.92
N GLN A 105 -5.96 -10.05 6.12
CA GLN A 105 -4.98 -9.97 5.04
C GLN A 105 -4.26 -11.31 4.90
N ILE A 106 -3.85 -11.65 3.68
CA ILE A 106 -2.94 -12.77 3.41
C ILE A 106 -1.63 -12.25 2.85
N ALA A 107 -0.57 -13.03 3.05
CA ALA A 107 0.71 -12.75 2.40
C ALA A 107 0.52 -12.70 0.89
N ASN A 108 1.09 -11.69 0.24
CA ASN A 108 1.03 -11.54 -1.21
C ASN A 108 1.99 -12.53 -1.90
N GLN A 109 1.85 -12.69 -3.22
CA GLN A 109 2.63 -13.61 -4.02
C GLN A 109 4.15 -13.43 -3.80
N GLY A 110 4.83 -14.53 -3.49
CA GLY A 110 6.28 -14.57 -3.27
C GLY A 110 6.71 -14.28 -1.83
N PHE A 111 5.77 -14.05 -0.92
CA PHE A 111 6.04 -13.76 0.50
C PHE A 111 5.43 -14.78 1.45
N ASN A 112 5.33 -16.05 1.00
CA ASN A 112 4.82 -17.15 1.81
C ASN A 112 5.58 -17.20 3.15
N GLY A 113 4.84 -17.08 4.25
CA GLY A 113 5.37 -17.06 5.61
C GLY A 113 5.26 -15.69 6.31
N ALA A 114 4.99 -14.61 5.58
CA ALA A 114 4.58 -13.34 6.19
C ALA A 114 3.18 -13.46 6.84
N ASN A 115 2.96 -12.77 7.96
CA ASN A 115 1.68 -12.76 8.67
C ASN A 115 0.79 -11.62 8.15
N GLY A 116 0.14 -11.86 7.00
CA GLY A 116 -0.70 -10.87 6.34
C GLY A 116 0.09 -9.61 5.97
N GLY A 117 -0.48 -8.43 6.26
CA GLY A 117 0.15 -7.13 6.05
C GLY A 117 0.09 -6.65 4.60
N MET A 118 1.17 -5.99 4.16
CA MET A 118 1.26 -5.34 2.86
C MET A 118 2.56 -5.72 2.15
N THR A 119 2.52 -5.70 0.82
CA THR A 119 3.73 -5.55 0.01
C THR A 119 3.99 -4.07 -0.20
N VAL A 120 5.20 -3.63 0.13
CA VAL A 120 5.66 -2.26 -0.07
C VAL A 120 6.61 -2.23 -1.25
N TYR A 121 6.46 -1.20 -2.06
CA TYR A 121 7.30 -0.94 -3.21
C TYR A 121 7.91 0.44 -3.14
N TYR A 122 9.16 0.53 -3.57
CA TYR A 122 9.82 1.78 -3.94
C TYR A 122 10.31 1.61 -5.37
N THR A 123 9.58 2.15 -6.35
CA THR A 123 9.95 2.03 -7.76
C THR A 123 10.71 3.26 -8.23
N THR A 124 11.62 3.02 -9.17
CA THR A 124 12.33 4.08 -9.88
C THR A 124 12.19 3.85 -11.39
N PRO A 125 12.12 4.93 -12.18
CA PRO A 125 12.04 4.81 -13.64
C PRO A 125 13.26 4.08 -14.21
N GLU A 126 13.05 3.36 -15.32
CA GLU A 126 14.13 2.73 -16.11
C GLU A 126 15.23 3.71 -16.51
N ASP A 127 14.86 4.97 -16.77
CA ASP A 127 15.81 6.03 -17.13
C ASP A 127 16.74 6.37 -15.97
N THR A 128 17.92 5.76 -16.00
CA THR A 128 18.99 5.95 -15.00
C THR A 128 19.53 7.38 -14.92
N SER A 129 19.28 8.22 -15.93
CA SER A 129 19.66 9.64 -15.90
C SER A 129 18.78 10.48 -14.97
N VAL A 130 17.59 9.97 -14.62
CA VAL A 130 16.69 10.62 -13.67
C VAL A 130 17.26 10.46 -12.26
N ASN A 131 17.67 11.59 -11.68
CA ASN A 131 18.08 11.65 -10.28
C ASN A 131 16.89 11.40 -9.36
N ILE A 132 17.03 10.45 -8.43
CA ILE A 132 16.01 10.09 -7.44
C ILE A 132 16.43 10.64 -6.10
N THR A 133 15.56 11.43 -5.48
CA THR A 133 15.75 11.94 -4.11
C THR A 133 14.91 11.10 -3.16
N ALA A 134 15.56 10.41 -2.23
CA ALA A 134 14.88 9.74 -1.14
C ALA A 134 14.15 10.74 -0.24
N PHE A 135 13.15 10.26 0.49
CA PHE A 135 12.45 11.04 1.49
C PHE A 135 13.40 11.43 2.64
N ALA A 136 13.03 12.46 3.40
CA ALA A 136 13.80 12.94 4.55
C ALA A 136 13.02 12.74 5.86
N PRO A 137 13.70 12.69 7.02
CA PRO A 137 13.05 12.56 8.33
C PRO A 137 11.93 13.59 8.52
N GLY A 138 10.76 13.11 8.95
CA GLY A 138 9.55 13.93 9.11
C GLY A 138 8.65 13.99 7.88
N PHE A 139 9.11 13.50 6.72
CA PHE A 139 8.29 13.41 5.51
C PHE A 139 7.06 12.53 5.73
N ARG A 140 5.90 13.03 5.33
CA ARG A 140 4.64 12.29 5.42
C ARG A 140 3.68 12.70 4.31
N MET A 141 2.88 11.76 3.84
CA MET A 141 1.89 12.03 2.80
C MET A 141 0.70 11.08 2.89
N VAL A 142 -0.44 11.55 2.38
CA VAL A 142 -1.66 10.78 2.23
C VAL A 142 -2.06 10.76 0.76
N VAL A 143 -2.56 9.63 0.27
CA VAL A 143 -3.10 9.49 -1.07
C VAL A 143 -4.52 8.91 -1.04
N GLY A 144 -5.33 9.23 -2.04
CA GLY A 144 -6.75 8.88 -2.06
C GLY A 144 -7.62 9.85 -1.26
N ASP A 145 -8.92 9.56 -1.15
CA ASP A 145 -9.89 10.42 -0.46
C ASP A 145 -10.98 9.56 0.19
N ALA A 146 -10.98 9.51 1.52
CA ALA A 146 -11.91 8.73 2.33
C ALA A 146 -13.40 9.01 2.05
N THR A 147 -13.72 10.19 1.51
CA THR A 147 -15.10 10.63 1.27
C THR A 147 -15.64 10.21 -0.09
N LYS A 148 -14.79 9.75 -1.01
CA LYS A 148 -15.23 9.40 -2.37
C LYS A 148 -16.11 8.16 -2.40
N ARG A 149 -17.13 8.21 -3.24
CA ARG A 149 -18.06 7.11 -3.55
C ARG A 149 -18.29 6.91 -5.04
N LYS A 150 -17.56 7.66 -5.88
CA LYS A 150 -17.65 7.63 -7.34
C LYS A 150 -16.26 7.74 -7.93
N GLN A 151 -16.10 7.22 -9.14
CA GLN A 151 -14.83 7.30 -9.85
C GLN A 151 -14.42 8.76 -10.08
N SER A 152 -13.16 9.07 -9.79
CA SER A 152 -12.51 10.31 -10.20
C SER A 152 -11.19 9.97 -10.89
N TYR A 153 -10.81 10.80 -11.86
CA TYR A 153 -9.53 10.67 -12.58
C TYR A 153 -8.48 11.65 -12.03
N ASP A 154 -8.47 11.89 -10.72
CA ASP A 154 -7.59 12.87 -10.06
C ASP A 154 -6.17 12.32 -9.79
N GLY A 155 -5.76 11.32 -10.56
CA GLY A 155 -4.41 10.74 -10.53
C GLY A 155 -4.15 9.69 -9.44
N ALA A 156 -4.98 9.63 -8.38
CA ALA A 156 -4.93 8.55 -7.41
C ALA A 156 -5.56 7.28 -8.01
N MET A 157 -4.72 6.29 -8.33
CA MET A 157 -5.17 5.04 -8.93
C MET A 157 -5.37 3.97 -7.84
N ASN A 158 -6.61 3.77 -7.41
CA ASN A 158 -6.99 2.55 -6.70
C ASN A 158 -7.17 1.44 -7.75
N SER A 159 -6.42 0.35 -7.60
CA SER A 159 -6.46 -0.79 -8.53
C SER A 159 -6.84 -2.05 -7.77
N TYR A 160 -8.02 -2.58 -8.09
CA TYR A 160 -8.58 -3.78 -7.48
C TYR A 160 -8.44 -4.95 -8.44
N ARG A 161 -7.89 -6.06 -7.94
CA ARG A 161 -7.88 -7.33 -8.67
C ARG A 161 -8.65 -8.39 -7.91
N CYS A 162 -9.58 -9.01 -8.60
CA CYS A 162 -10.25 -10.21 -8.13
C CYS A 162 -9.46 -11.45 -8.53
N TYR A 163 -8.89 -12.18 -7.56
CA TYR A 163 -8.36 -13.51 -7.82
C TYR A 163 -9.53 -14.50 -7.83
N THR A 164 -10.04 -14.81 -9.03
CA THR A 164 -11.18 -15.73 -9.21
C THR A 164 -10.81 -17.18 -8.87
N GLY A 165 -9.53 -17.54 -8.99
CA GLY A 165 -8.98 -18.82 -8.57
C GLY A 165 -8.14 -18.70 -7.29
N LYS A 166 -7.73 -19.85 -6.75
CA LYS A 166 -6.78 -19.92 -5.63
C LYS A 166 -5.36 -19.57 -6.10
N ASN A 167 -4.44 -19.38 -5.15
CA ASN A 167 -3.01 -19.13 -5.42
C ASN A 167 -2.77 -17.91 -6.34
N PHE A 168 -3.54 -16.85 -6.14
CA PHE A 168 -3.44 -15.59 -6.89
C PHE A 168 -3.83 -15.67 -8.38
N GLU A 169 -4.62 -16.66 -8.80
CA GLU A 169 -5.10 -16.74 -10.19
C GLU A 169 -6.34 -15.85 -10.44
N PRO A 170 -6.43 -15.13 -11.59
CA PRO A 170 -5.39 -14.95 -12.59
C PRO A 170 -4.27 -14.04 -12.06
N ASN A 171 -3.03 -14.35 -12.43
CA ASN A 171 -1.87 -13.68 -11.88
C ASN A 171 -1.03 -12.87 -12.89
N PRO A 172 -1.59 -11.83 -13.54
CA PRO A 172 -0.76 -10.95 -14.36
C PRO A 172 0.18 -10.14 -13.45
N PHE A 173 1.42 -9.92 -13.85
CA PHE A 173 2.33 -9.04 -13.13
C PHE A 173 1.86 -7.58 -13.22
N GLY A 174 1.99 -6.82 -12.14
CA GLY A 174 1.64 -5.39 -12.10
C GLY A 174 0.12 -5.15 -12.17
N VAL A 175 -0.28 -3.96 -12.62
CA VAL A 175 -1.68 -3.60 -12.91
C VAL A 175 -2.07 -4.13 -14.29
N SER A 176 -3.29 -4.64 -14.43
CA SER A 176 -3.79 -5.22 -15.69
C SER A 176 -5.09 -4.56 -16.15
N ASP A 177 -5.43 -4.72 -17.43
CA ASP A 177 -6.70 -4.25 -18.00
C ASP A 177 -7.94 -4.86 -17.33
N ASN A 178 -7.78 -5.97 -16.61
CA ASN A 178 -8.85 -6.62 -15.86
C ASN A 178 -9.01 -6.07 -14.44
N ASP A 179 -8.14 -5.15 -14.01
CA ASP A 179 -8.26 -4.52 -12.70
C ASP A 179 -9.33 -3.43 -12.73
N THR A 180 -10.06 -3.28 -11.62
CA THR A 180 -11.14 -2.30 -11.49
C THR A 180 -10.72 -1.14 -10.59
N ALA A 181 -11.40 0.01 -10.70
CA ALA A 181 -11.23 1.14 -9.79
C ALA A 181 -12.14 1.07 -8.54
N TYR A 182 -12.92 -0.01 -8.43
CA TYR A 182 -13.95 -0.23 -7.42
C TYR A 182 -13.89 -1.67 -6.91
N LEU A 183 -14.57 -1.94 -5.79
CA LEU A 183 -14.61 -3.28 -5.19
C LEU A 183 -15.21 -4.31 -6.16
N PRO A 184 -14.54 -5.46 -6.41
CA PRO A 184 -15.03 -6.44 -7.37
C PRO A 184 -16.45 -6.93 -7.04
N LYS A 185 -17.28 -7.04 -8.09
CA LYS A 185 -18.68 -7.47 -7.97
C LYS A 185 -18.86 -8.98 -7.82
N GLN A 186 -17.89 -9.74 -8.30
CA GLN A 186 -17.91 -11.20 -8.29
C GLN A 186 -17.17 -11.75 -7.07
N HIS A 187 -17.42 -13.03 -6.77
CA HIS A 187 -16.67 -13.72 -5.71
C HIS A 187 -15.22 -13.97 -6.15
N CYS A 188 -14.30 -13.65 -5.26
CA CYS A 188 -12.86 -13.77 -5.49
C CYS A 188 -12.30 -14.83 -4.55
N ALA A 189 -12.26 -16.08 -5.02
CA ALA A 189 -11.88 -17.24 -4.22
C ALA A 189 -10.44 -17.17 -3.68
N GLY A 190 -9.53 -16.48 -4.39
CA GLY A 190 -8.16 -16.23 -3.96
C GLY A 190 -7.94 -14.90 -3.27
N GLY A 191 -9.03 -14.17 -2.95
CA GLY A 191 -8.96 -12.86 -2.34
C GLY A 191 -9.06 -11.69 -3.33
N VAL A 192 -9.05 -10.48 -2.78
CA VAL A 192 -9.00 -9.23 -3.54
C VAL A 192 -7.67 -8.53 -3.25
N ARG A 193 -6.85 -8.31 -4.29
CA ARG A 193 -5.70 -7.41 -4.20
C ARG A 193 -6.17 -5.98 -4.38
N VAL A 194 -5.69 -5.09 -3.53
CA VAL A 194 -5.86 -3.64 -3.66
C VAL A 194 -4.49 -3.00 -3.74
N ALA A 195 -4.26 -2.21 -4.77
CA ALA A 195 -3.07 -1.42 -4.94
C ALA A 195 -3.38 0.07 -4.93
N VAL A 196 -2.50 0.84 -4.30
CA VAL A 196 -2.59 2.28 -4.15
C VAL A 196 -1.22 2.90 -4.35
N PHE A 197 -1.16 3.89 -5.26
CA PHE A 197 0.08 4.52 -5.70
C PHE A 197 0.21 5.93 -5.13
N PHE A 198 1.34 6.22 -4.51
CA PHE A 198 1.64 7.57 -4.07
C PHE A 198 2.22 8.43 -5.21
N PRO A 199 2.12 9.76 -5.06
CA PRO A 199 2.81 10.73 -5.92
C PRO A 199 4.32 10.48 -6.05
N THR A 200 4.90 10.91 -7.18
CA THR A 200 6.31 10.69 -7.53
C THR A 200 7.13 11.97 -7.59
N CYS A 201 6.53 13.12 -7.34
CA CYS A 201 7.19 14.41 -7.43
C CYS A 201 6.96 15.23 -6.17
N TRP A 202 7.98 15.96 -5.74
CA TRP A 202 8.01 16.77 -4.52
C TRP A 202 8.36 18.22 -4.83
N ASP A 203 7.78 19.16 -4.08
CA ASP A 203 8.05 20.60 -4.20
C ASP A 203 9.49 21.02 -3.83
N GLY A 204 10.26 20.09 -3.26
CA GLY A 204 11.66 20.31 -2.87
C GLY A 204 11.83 21.14 -1.60
N LYS A 205 10.75 21.42 -0.87
CA LYS A 205 10.76 22.31 0.30
C LYS A 205 10.02 21.73 1.49
N ASN A 206 8.78 21.27 1.29
CA ASN A 206 7.88 20.95 2.39
C ASN A 206 7.84 19.45 2.63
N LEU A 207 8.27 18.99 3.81
CA LEU A 207 8.18 17.58 4.21
C LEU A 207 6.73 17.12 4.46
N ASP A 208 5.84 18.08 4.67
CA ASP A 208 4.42 17.87 4.82
C ASP A 208 3.67 19.15 4.40
N SER A 209 2.39 19.03 4.07
CA SER A 209 1.49 20.15 3.86
C SER A 209 0.27 20.03 4.78
N ALA A 210 -0.48 21.12 4.98
CA ALA A 210 -1.63 21.12 5.87
C ALA A 210 -2.73 20.08 5.52
N ASN A 211 -2.74 19.62 4.27
CA ASN A 211 -3.64 18.57 3.78
C ASN A 211 -2.91 17.25 3.45
N HIS A 212 -1.62 17.14 3.80
CA HIS A 212 -0.73 16.00 3.56
C HIS A 212 -0.59 15.57 2.10
N LYS A 213 -0.93 16.45 1.16
CA LYS A 213 -1.09 16.15 -0.27
C LYS A 213 -0.45 17.18 -1.19
N SER A 214 -0.62 18.47 -0.90
CA SER A 214 -0.25 19.55 -1.83
C SER A 214 1.26 19.79 -1.99
N HIS A 215 2.11 19.17 -1.17
CA HIS A 215 3.56 19.22 -1.31
C HIS A 215 4.10 18.15 -2.27
N VAL A 216 3.23 17.26 -2.77
CA VAL A 216 3.57 16.22 -3.73
C VAL A 216 2.61 16.19 -4.94
N ALA A 217 3.08 15.66 -6.07
CA ALA A 217 2.29 15.54 -7.29
C ALA A 217 2.60 14.25 -8.08
N PHE A 218 1.63 13.76 -8.84
CA PHE A 218 1.84 12.65 -9.77
C PHE A 218 2.61 13.14 -11.01
N GLY A 219 3.75 12.52 -11.31
CA GLY A 219 4.58 12.83 -12.47
C GLY A 219 4.54 11.76 -13.54
N TYR A 220 3.54 11.81 -14.44
CA TYR A 220 3.39 10.86 -15.56
C TYR A 220 4.46 11.02 -16.64
N ASN A 221 4.77 12.25 -17.06
CA ASN A 221 5.73 12.57 -18.14
C ASN A 221 6.94 13.36 -17.64
N GLY A 222 7.33 13.14 -16.38
CA GLY A 222 8.24 14.03 -15.69
C GLY A 222 7.55 14.76 -14.55
N CYS A 223 8.36 15.46 -13.76
CA CYS A 223 7.87 16.24 -12.64
C CYS A 223 7.42 17.64 -13.09
N PRO A 224 6.27 18.15 -12.61
CA PRO A 224 5.84 19.49 -12.96
C PRO A 224 6.78 20.52 -12.32
N SER A 225 6.83 21.74 -12.88
CA SER A 225 7.69 22.81 -12.36
C SER A 225 7.38 23.21 -10.92
N SER A 226 6.14 22.98 -10.46
CA SER A 226 5.73 23.18 -9.07
C SER A 226 6.28 22.10 -8.11
N HIS A 227 6.63 20.93 -8.63
CA HIS A 227 7.13 19.79 -7.87
C HIS A 227 8.37 19.18 -8.53
N PRO A 228 9.49 19.93 -8.67
CA PRO A 228 10.56 19.56 -9.59
C PRO A 228 11.41 18.37 -9.13
N VAL A 229 11.29 17.94 -7.87
CA VAL A 229 12.14 16.88 -7.31
C VAL A 229 11.48 15.52 -7.51
N ARG A 230 12.19 14.59 -8.16
CA ARG A 230 11.71 13.21 -8.34
C ARG A 230 11.93 12.40 -7.07
N LEU A 231 10.86 11.80 -6.58
CA LEU A 231 10.85 10.82 -5.51
C LEU A 231 10.80 9.39 -6.08
N PRO A 232 11.25 8.36 -5.34
CA PRO A 232 10.85 7.00 -5.64
C PRO A 232 9.34 6.84 -5.41
N GLN A 233 8.67 6.07 -6.27
CA GLN A 233 7.24 5.85 -6.08
C GLN A 233 7.02 4.83 -4.97
N VAL A 234 6.44 5.29 -3.87
CA VAL A 234 5.82 4.39 -2.90
C VAL A 234 4.52 3.88 -3.52
N PHE A 235 4.33 2.56 -3.54
CA PHE A 235 3.00 2.01 -3.72
C PHE A 235 2.82 0.79 -2.84
N LEU A 236 1.58 0.58 -2.38
CA LEU A 236 1.23 -0.48 -1.45
C LEU A 236 0.32 -1.46 -2.15
N GLU A 237 0.53 -2.74 -1.88
CA GLU A 237 -0.42 -3.79 -2.24
C GLU A 237 -0.85 -4.55 -1.00
N THR A 238 -2.15 -4.71 -0.83
CA THR A 238 -2.72 -5.60 0.16
C THR A 238 -3.54 -6.67 -0.53
N VAL A 239 -3.43 -7.92 -0.09
CA VAL A 239 -4.36 -8.98 -0.52
C VAL A 239 -5.27 -9.32 0.66
N TRP A 240 -6.57 -9.08 0.47
CA TRP A 240 -7.62 -9.34 1.44
C TRP A 240 -8.21 -10.72 1.20
N ASP A 241 -8.36 -11.52 2.26
CA ASP A 241 -8.91 -12.88 2.19
C ASP A 241 -10.44 -12.88 2.05
N THR A 242 -10.94 -12.33 0.95
CA THR A 242 -12.38 -12.24 0.68
C THR A 242 -12.99 -13.62 0.38
N GLY A 243 -12.17 -14.59 -0.01
CA GLY A 243 -12.60 -15.92 -0.44
C GLY A 243 -13.22 -16.77 0.67
N ILE A 244 -12.90 -16.48 1.94
CA ILE A 244 -13.44 -17.22 3.10
C ILE A 244 -14.93 -16.94 3.35
N PHE A 245 -15.47 -15.86 2.79
CA PHE A 245 -16.88 -15.49 2.98
C PHE A 245 -17.76 -16.19 1.93
N PRO A 246 -18.70 -17.05 2.36
CA PRO A 246 -19.51 -17.83 1.44
C PRO A 246 -20.52 -16.93 0.71
N GLN A 247 -20.73 -17.20 -0.59
CA GLN A 247 -21.73 -16.46 -1.39
C GLN A 247 -23.15 -16.52 -0.81
N SER A 248 -23.48 -17.56 -0.03
CA SER A 248 -24.78 -17.66 0.66
C SER A 248 -25.02 -16.55 1.69
N GLU A 249 -23.96 -15.89 2.17
CA GLU A 249 -24.05 -14.77 3.10
C GLU A 249 -24.00 -13.40 2.41
N TRP A 250 -23.85 -13.36 1.08
CA TRP A 250 -23.85 -12.11 0.32
C TRP A 250 -25.26 -11.51 0.22
N PRO A 251 -25.38 -10.20 -0.07
CA PRO A 251 -26.65 -9.55 -0.37
C PRO A 251 -27.47 -10.28 -1.45
N GLU A 252 -28.79 -10.38 -1.25
CA GLU A 252 -29.70 -11.02 -2.21
C GLU A 252 -29.84 -10.28 -3.53
N ASP A 253 -29.58 -8.97 -3.52
CA ASP A 253 -29.64 -8.12 -4.72
C ASP A 253 -28.43 -8.33 -5.65
N GLY A 254 -27.50 -9.22 -5.27
CA GLY A 254 -26.28 -9.51 -6.03
C GLY A 254 -25.20 -8.43 -5.93
N SER A 255 -25.36 -7.45 -5.03
CA SER A 255 -24.31 -6.47 -4.75
C SER A 255 -23.12 -7.10 -4.01
N GLN A 256 -21.95 -6.49 -4.18
CA GLN A 256 -20.75 -6.93 -3.46
C GLN A 256 -20.82 -6.55 -1.96
N PRO A 257 -20.37 -7.42 -1.04
CA PRO A 257 -20.62 -7.28 0.39
C PRO A 257 -19.53 -6.49 1.15
N PHE A 258 -18.45 -6.10 0.48
CA PHE A 258 -17.28 -5.51 1.14
C PHE A 258 -17.42 -4.01 1.33
N VAL A 259 -16.93 -3.54 2.47
CA VAL A 259 -17.03 -2.15 2.90
C VAL A 259 -15.72 -1.75 3.56
N TRP A 260 -15.15 -0.62 3.18
CA TRP A 260 -13.99 -0.08 3.88
C TRP A 260 -14.38 0.52 5.24
N ALA A 261 -13.45 0.51 6.19
CA ALA A 261 -13.69 0.93 7.58
C ALA A 261 -14.32 2.33 7.73
N GLN A 262 -14.03 3.26 6.82
CA GLN A 262 -14.63 4.60 6.72
C GLN A 262 -16.07 4.64 6.16
N GLY A 263 -16.72 3.48 6.03
CA GLY A 263 -18.09 3.35 5.54
C GLY A 263 -18.22 3.41 4.01
N ASP A 264 -17.16 3.14 3.25
CA ASP A 264 -17.25 3.12 1.78
C ASP A 264 -17.65 1.73 1.26
N GLY A 265 -18.88 1.61 0.76
CA GLY A 265 -19.38 0.39 0.12
C GLY A 265 -19.12 0.29 -1.39
N THR A 266 -18.41 1.26 -1.97
CA THR A 266 -18.13 1.35 -3.42
C THR A 266 -16.71 0.98 -3.80
N GLY A 267 -15.74 1.29 -2.93
CA GLY A 267 -14.30 1.10 -3.16
C GLY A 267 -13.57 2.38 -3.60
N TYR A 268 -14.27 3.46 -3.94
CA TYR A 268 -13.62 4.69 -4.42
C TYR A 268 -12.93 5.49 -3.30
N GLY A 269 -13.32 5.25 -2.04
CA GLY A 269 -12.83 5.93 -0.86
C GLY A 269 -11.55 5.35 -0.26
N HIS A 270 -10.95 4.32 -0.89
CA HIS A 270 -9.68 3.77 -0.44
C HIS A 270 -8.58 4.83 -0.49
N HIS A 271 -7.73 4.81 0.54
CA HIS A 271 -6.64 5.74 0.75
C HIS A 271 -5.50 5.03 1.47
N ALA A 272 -4.34 5.69 1.48
CA ALA A 272 -3.18 5.23 2.17
C ALA A 272 -2.40 6.39 2.74
N ASP A 273 -1.68 6.09 3.81
CA ASP A 273 -0.88 7.04 4.57
C ASP A 273 0.52 6.47 4.71
N TYR A 274 1.48 7.38 4.69
CA TYR A 274 2.89 7.05 4.76
C TYR A 274 3.63 8.06 5.62
N VAL A 275 4.46 7.56 6.54
CA VAL A 275 5.42 8.37 7.28
C VAL A 275 6.79 7.73 7.12
N PHE A 276 7.75 8.53 6.65
CA PHE A 276 9.11 8.08 6.40
C PHE A 276 9.86 7.77 7.69
N GLY A 277 10.51 6.61 7.72
CA GLY A 277 11.32 6.15 8.84
C GLY A 277 12.48 5.25 8.42
N TRP A 278 13.02 5.39 7.20
CA TRP A 278 14.25 4.67 6.87
C TRP A 278 15.43 5.19 7.67
N GLN A 279 16.31 4.29 8.10
CA GLN A 279 17.49 4.62 8.90
C GLN A 279 18.56 5.34 8.06
N GLY A 280 18.99 6.52 8.50
CA GLY A 280 20.10 7.25 7.89
C GLY A 280 19.92 7.48 6.39
N ASP A 281 20.92 7.10 5.60
CA ASP A 281 20.94 7.23 4.13
C ASP A 281 20.48 5.96 3.39
N SER A 282 19.99 4.94 4.10
CA SER A 282 19.76 3.60 3.56
C SER A 282 18.85 3.58 2.33
N LEU A 283 17.74 4.32 2.35
CA LEU A 283 16.86 4.42 1.18
C LEU A 283 17.57 5.08 -0.01
N GLN A 284 18.30 6.18 0.21
CA GLN A 284 19.05 6.84 -0.86
C GLN A 284 20.09 5.91 -1.47
N ARG A 285 20.87 5.18 -0.64
CA ARG A 285 21.83 4.18 -1.10
C ARG A 285 21.16 3.12 -1.98
N ALA A 286 19.98 2.64 -1.61
CA ALA A 286 19.23 1.67 -2.39
C ALA A 286 18.70 2.24 -3.72
N MET A 287 18.25 3.50 -3.73
CA MET A 287 17.79 4.17 -4.96
C MET A 287 18.96 4.43 -5.91
N ASP A 288 20.11 4.86 -5.40
CA ASP A 288 21.33 5.10 -6.18
C ASP A 288 21.87 3.79 -6.77
N ALA A 289 21.85 2.70 -6.00
CA ALA A 289 22.26 1.38 -6.44
C ALA A 289 21.26 0.70 -7.40
N ARG A 290 20.08 1.31 -7.62
CA ARG A 290 19.00 0.77 -8.46
C ARG A 290 18.63 -0.66 -8.05
N CYS A 291 18.49 -0.86 -6.74
CA CYS A 291 18.17 -2.15 -6.15
C CYS A 291 16.88 -2.75 -6.72
N ASP A 292 16.83 -4.08 -6.74
CA ASP A 292 15.77 -4.83 -7.41
C ASP A 292 15.20 -5.95 -6.52
N PHE A 293 13.89 -5.94 -6.36
CA PHE A 293 13.10 -6.79 -5.47
C PHE A 293 13.65 -6.79 -4.03
N MET A 294 13.95 -7.96 -3.48
CA MET A 294 14.60 -8.14 -2.17
C MET A 294 16.13 -8.29 -2.30
N GLY A 295 16.66 -8.24 -3.53
CA GLY A 295 18.08 -8.39 -3.83
C GLY A 295 18.80 -7.05 -3.82
N CYS A 296 19.07 -6.51 -2.64
CA CYS A 296 19.80 -5.26 -2.46
C CYS A 296 20.99 -5.49 -1.52
N LYS A 297 22.23 -5.35 -2.02
CA LYS A 297 23.45 -5.61 -1.21
C LYS A 297 23.72 -4.47 -0.23
N GLU A 298 23.14 -3.32 -0.51
CA GLU A 298 23.23 -2.07 0.21
C GLU A 298 22.31 -2.08 1.44
N LEU A 299 21.33 -2.98 1.50
CA LEU A 299 20.35 -3.07 2.58
C LEU A 299 20.48 -4.36 3.37
N LYS A 300 20.22 -4.25 4.68
CA LYS A 300 20.10 -5.38 5.59
C LYS A 300 18.69 -5.97 5.53
N THR A 301 18.61 -7.30 5.61
CA THR A 301 17.34 -8.02 5.58
C THR A 301 17.16 -8.92 6.80
N GLN A 302 15.90 -9.23 7.09
CA GLN A 302 15.48 -10.24 8.06
C GLN A 302 14.53 -11.26 7.43
N THR A 303 14.34 -12.39 8.11
CA THR A 303 13.35 -13.39 7.69
C THR A 303 11.92 -12.92 7.97
N PHE A 304 10.93 -13.41 7.22
CA PHE A 304 9.52 -13.16 7.52
C PHE A 304 9.14 -13.58 8.94
N GLY A 305 9.67 -14.71 9.42
CA GLY A 305 9.44 -15.19 10.79
C GLY A 305 9.99 -14.25 11.87
N THR A 306 11.03 -13.47 11.58
CA THR A 306 11.50 -12.40 12.47
C THR A 306 10.57 -11.21 12.41
N GLY A 307 10.20 -10.73 11.21
CA GLY A 307 9.27 -9.62 11.02
C GLY A 307 7.89 -9.88 11.63
N ASN A 308 7.39 -11.12 11.57
CA ASN A 308 6.12 -11.54 12.19
C ASN A 308 6.07 -11.39 13.71
N LYS A 309 7.23 -11.33 14.37
CA LYS A 309 7.31 -11.13 15.83
C LYS A 309 7.22 -9.66 16.22
N CYS A 310 7.41 -8.75 15.27
CA CYS A 310 7.20 -7.32 15.50
C CYS A 310 5.70 -7.05 15.46
N VAL A 311 5.10 -6.87 16.64
CA VAL A 311 3.66 -6.67 16.80
C VAL A 311 3.43 -5.57 17.83
N GLN A 312 2.32 -4.87 17.69
CA GLN A 312 1.84 -3.93 18.69
C GLN A 312 0.45 -4.34 19.16
N GLU A 313 0.17 -4.10 20.44
CA GLU A 313 -1.20 -4.19 20.96
C GLU A 313 -2.02 -2.97 20.51
N GLN A 314 -3.33 -3.15 20.40
CA GLN A 314 -4.22 -2.02 20.12
C GLN A 314 -4.20 -1.03 21.30
N ILE A 315 -3.94 0.24 20.98
CA ILE A 315 -4.14 1.34 21.93
C ILE A 315 -5.64 1.63 22.04
N ALA A 316 -6.30 1.81 20.90
CA ALA A 316 -7.75 1.91 20.79
C ALA A 316 -8.35 0.51 20.66
N LYS A 317 -8.86 -0.05 21.77
CA LYS A 317 -9.41 -1.41 21.83
C LYS A 317 -10.77 -1.50 21.12
N ASP A 318 -10.78 -2.00 19.89
CA ASP A 318 -11.97 -2.36 19.13
C ASP A 318 -12.06 -3.91 19.03
N PRO A 319 -13.24 -4.54 19.15
CA PRO A 319 -13.41 -6.01 19.15
C PRO A 319 -13.31 -6.62 17.73
N LEU A 320 -12.20 -6.38 17.03
CA LEU A 320 -12.04 -6.62 15.59
C LEU A 320 -11.96 -8.09 15.16
N ASP A 321 -11.92 -9.02 16.10
CA ASP A 321 -11.86 -10.46 15.83
C ASP A 321 -13.25 -11.12 15.86
N GLY A 322 -14.29 -10.40 16.32
CA GLY A 322 -15.68 -10.86 16.39
C GLY A 322 -16.51 -10.48 15.17
N TRP A 323 -17.80 -10.84 15.20
CA TRP A 323 -18.81 -10.19 14.37
C TRP A 323 -19.28 -8.91 15.07
N LEU A 324 -19.57 -7.87 14.30
CA LEU A 324 -19.96 -6.54 14.79
C LEU A 324 -21.35 -6.17 14.30
N GLU A 325 -22.13 -5.48 15.12
CA GLU A 325 -23.45 -4.97 14.73
C GLU A 325 -23.34 -3.69 13.87
N SER A 326 -22.25 -2.95 14.01
CA SER A 326 -21.92 -1.75 13.25
C SER A 326 -20.41 -1.71 12.94
N LEU A 327 -20.01 -0.89 11.97
CA LEU A 327 -18.59 -0.58 11.79
C LEU A 327 -18.05 0.13 13.05
N PRO A 328 -16.80 -0.13 13.46
CA PRO A 328 -16.19 0.59 14.58
C PRO A 328 -16.29 2.11 14.40
N GLY A 329 -16.62 2.82 15.48
CA GLY A 329 -16.94 4.25 15.41
C GLY A 329 -18.39 4.56 14.99
N ASN A 330 -19.26 3.55 14.87
CA ASN A 330 -20.66 3.67 14.42
C ASN A 330 -20.78 4.34 13.04
N LEU A 331 -19.84 4.03 12.14
CA LEU A 331 -19.82 4.59 10.80
C LEU A 331 -20.92 3.99 9.94
N THR A 332 -21.65 4.88 9.24
CA THR A 332 -22.69 4.49 8.30
C THR A 332 -22.08 4.10 6.96
N VAL A 333 -22.54 2.97 6.40
CA VAL A 333 -22.17 2.56 5.05
C VAL A 333 -22.86 3.47 4.03
N THR A 334 -22.09 4.04 3.11
CA THR A 334 -22.58 4.91 2.04
C THR A 334 -22.11 4.42 0.67
N TYR A 335 -22.94 4.63 -0.36
CA TYR A 335 -22.73 4.12 -1.72
C TYR A 335 -22.72 5.21 -2.81
N GLY A 336 -22.95 6.47 -2.43
CA GLY A 336 -23.06 7.59 -3.38
C GLY A 336 -23.94 8.71 -2.87
#